data_AF-F4HK02-F1
#
_entry.id   AF-F4HK02-F1
#
_cell.length_a   1.000
_cell.length_b   1.000
_cell.length_c   1.000
_cell.angle_alpha   90.00
_cell.angle_beta   90.00
_cell.angle_gamma   90.00
#
_symmetry.space_group_name_H-M   'P 1'
#
loop_
_entity.id
_entity.type
_entity.pdbx_description
1 polymer ?
#
loop_
_entity_poly.entity_id
_entity_poly.type
_entity_poly.pdbx_seq_one_letter_code
_entity_poly.pdbx_strand_id
1 'polypeptide(L)'
;MMEVGKKYLLVIFTIFFVGMVISLVEHYPPAMAVALAFGNTVLAILVPWAIISTVSKKKSRYSTTLAFLLASLWEFLCSYLALMLGYPLWKIFFNAGIGGIIVTALIAIGTMTKAKAVLAEIK
;
A
#
# COMPACT_ATOMS: atom_id res chain seq x y z
N MET A 1 -5.63 16.17 3.54
CA MET A 1 -5.20 14.74 3.59
C MET A 1 -3.70 14.55 3.38
N MET A 2 -3.04 15.29 2.47
CA MET A 2 -1.62 15.03 2.13
C MET A 2 -0.61 15.32 3.25
N GLU A 3 -0.90 16.24 4.18
CA GLU A 3 0.01 16.57 5.30
C GLU A 3 -0.04 15.56 6.46
N VAL A 4 -1.22 15.03 6.78
CA VAL A 4 -1.40 14.06 7.86
C VAL A 4 -0.67 12.76 7.52
N GLY A 5 -0.77 12.29 6.27
CA GLY A 5 -0.06 11.09 5.82
C GLY A 5 1.47 11.21 5.89
N LYS A 6 2.03 12.40 5.63
CA LYS A 6 3.48 12.65 5.75
C LYS A 6 3.96 12.62 7.19
N LYS A 7 3.17 13.17 8.13
CA LYS A 7 3.54 13.25 9.55
C LYS A 7 3.72 11.88 10.20
N TYR A 8 2.90 10.91 9.80
CA TYR A 8 2.98 9.53 10.32
C TYR A 8 3.82 8.59 9.44
N LEU A 9 4.21 9.01 8.23
CA LEU A 9 4.98 8.19 7.31
C LEU A 9 6.28 7.69 7.92
N LEU A 10 7.04 8.56 8.59
CA LEU A 10 8.32 8.20 9.20
C LEU A 10 8.13 7.21 10.35
N VAL A 11 7.10 7.39 11.16
CA VAL A 11 6.79 6.48 12.28
C VAL A 11 6.37 5.10 11.74
N ILE A 12 5.48 5.06 10.75
CA ILE A 12 5.06 3.82 10.08
C ILE A 12 6.26 3.15 9.44
N PHE A 13 7.12 3.92 8.77
CA PHE A 13 8.35 3.42 8.16
C PHE A 13 9.27 2.79 9.19
N THR A 14 9.55 3.46 10.31
CA THR A 14 10.44 2.94 11.35
C THR A 14 9.88 1.68 12.00
N ILE A 15 8.59 1.66 12.37
CA ILE A 15 7.96 0.49 12.98
C ILE A 15 7.99 -0.69 12.02
N PHE A 16 7.63 -0.47 10.75
CA PHE A 16 7.64 -1.51 9.74
C PHE A 16 9.06 -2.01 9.48
N PHE A 17 10.02 -1.11 9.32
CA PHE A 17 11.42 -1.45 9.12
C PHE A 17 11.98 -2.32 10.25
N VAL A 18 11.77 -1.93 11.51
CA VAL A 18 12.21 -2.72 12.67
C VAL A 18 11.55 -4.10 12.67
N GLY A 19 10.24 -4.17 12.40
CA GLY A 19 9.53 -5.46 12.28
C GLY A 19 10.14 -6.36 11.19
N MET A 20 10.46 -5.79 10.02
CA MET A 20 11.07 -6.52 8.91
C MET A 20 12.49 -6.99 9.23
N VAL A 21 13.29 -6.18 9.93
CA VAL A 21 14.63 -6.58 10.39
C VAL A 21 14.53 -7.78 11.33
N ILE A 22 13.63 -7.73 12.32
CA ILE A 22 13.42 -8.83 13.27
C ILE A 22 13.03 -10.11 12.53
N SER A 23 12.09 -10.04 11.58
CA SER A 23 11.66 -11.21 10.81
C SER A 23 12.74 -11.76 9.85
N LEU A 24 13.65 -10.92 9.35
CA LEU A 24 14.68 -11.34 8.40
C LEU A 24 15.96 -11.84 9.04
N VAL A 25 16.28 -11.39 10.26
CA VAL A 25 17.46 -11.86 10.99
C VAL A 25 17.41 -13.36 11.27
N GLU A 26 16.21 -13.95 11.36
CA GLU A 26 16.03 -15.41 11.50
C GLU A 26 16.42 -16.19 10.24
N HIS A 27 16.46 -15.53 9.07
CA HIS A 27 16.64 -16.16 7.77
C HIS A 27 17.95 -15.76 7.06
N TYR A 28 18.51 -14.60 7.41
CA TYR A 28 19.67 -14.00 6.75
C TYR A 28 20.67 -13.42 7.75
N PRO A 29 21.97 -13.32 7.39
CA PRO A 29 22.96 -12.63 8.21
C PRO A 29 22.52 -11.19 8.53
N PRO A 30 22.87 -10.63 9.71
CA PRO A 30 22.35 -9.34 10.17
C PRO A 30 22.50 -8.19 9.17
N ALA A 31 23.66 -8.06 8.53
CA ALA A 31 23.90 -7.02 7.53
C ALA A 31 22.98 -7.17 6.29
N MET A 32 22.75 -8.40 5.85
CA MET A 32 21.87 -8.71 4.72
C MET A 32 20.40 -8.52 5.09
N ALA A 33 20.00 -8.90 6.31
CA ALA A 33 18.66 -8.69 6.83
C ALA A 33 18.30 -7.19 6.90
N VAL A 34 19.23 -6.34 7.35
CA VAL A 34 19.04 -4.88 7.37
C VAL A 34 18.88 -4.31 5.95
N ALA A 35 19.72 -4.72 5.01
CA ALA A 35 19.62 -4.26 3.61
C ALA A 35 18.29 -4.68 2.96
N LEU A 36 17.88 -5.93 3.15
CA LEU A 36 16.62 -6.46 2.63
C LEU A 36 15.40 -5.83 3.30
N ALA A 37 15.46 -5.60 4.62
CA ALA A 37 14.41 -4.89 5.36
C ALA A 37 14.24 -3.47 4.83
N PHE A 38 15.35 -2.78 4.52
CA PHE A 38 15.29 -1.43 3.97
C PHE A 38 14.61 -1.44 2.60
N GLY A 39 15.08 -2.33 1.70
CA GLY A 39 14.48 -2.51 0.38
C GLY A 39 12.98 -2.81 0.45
N ASN A 40 12.57 -3.74 1.31
CA ASN A 40 11.15 -4.05 1.48
C ASN A 40 10.34 -2.89 2.03
N THR A 41 10.86 -2.16 3.02
CA THR A 41 10.14 -1.04 3.62
C THR A 41 9.90 0.05 2.57
N VAL A 42 10.89 0.31 1.71
CA VAL A 42 10.72 1.21 0.56
C VAL A 42 9.65 0.70 -0.41
N LEU A 43 9.72 -0.57 -0.80
CA LEU A 43 8.79 -1.18 -1.76
C LEU A 43 7.35 -1.27 -1.22
N ALA A 44 7.18 -1.51 0.07
CA ALA A 44 5.89 -1.72 0.73
C ALA A 44 5.22 -0.42 1.19
N ILE A 45 5.99 0.65 1.45
CA ILE A 45 5.43 1.90 1.99
C ILE A 45 5.60 3.05 1.02
N LEU A 46 6.83 3.33 0.58
CA LEU A 46 7.12 4.52 -0.23
C LEU A 46 6.55 4.40 -1.64
N VAL A 47 6.66 3.22 -2.28
CA VAL A 47 6.16 3.05 -3.64
C VAL A 47 4.62 3.12 -3.71
N PRO A 48 3.84 2.39 -2.89
CA PRO A 48 2.39 2.56 -2.82
C PRO A 48 1.97 4.00 -2.51
N TRP A 49 2.66 4.65 -1.58
CA TRP A 49 2.39 6.05 -1.25
C TRP A 49 2.66 6.99 -2.43
N ALA A 50 3.74 6.78 -3.18
CA ALA A 50 4.07 7.57 -4.37
C ALA A 50 3.05 7.35 -5.51
N ILE A 51 2.61 6.10 -5.73
CA ILE A 51 1.54 5.76 -6.67
C ILE A 51 0.27 6.51 -6.29
N ILE A 52 -0.15 6.41 -5.02
CA ILE A 52 -1.38 7.04 -4.54
C ILE A 52 -1.28 8.56 -4.65
N SER A 53 -0.17 9.16 -4.20
CA SER A 53 0.03 10.61 -4.24
C SER A 53 0.04 11.16 -5.66
N THR A 54 0.64 10.43 -6.62
CA THR A 54 0.74 10.87 -8.01
C THR A 54 -0.59 10.72 -8.73
N VAL A 55 -1.26 9.59 -8.57
CA VAL A 55 -2.52 9.30 -9.27
C VAL A 55 -3.66 10.12 -8.68
N SER A 56 -3.73 10.26 -7.34
CA SER A 56 -4.78 11.01 -6.63
C SER A 56 -4.74 12.53 -6.86
N LYS A 57 -3.63 13.09 -7.36
CA LYS A 57 -3.53 14.53 -7.70
C LYS A 57 -4.33 14.89 -8.95
N LYS A 58 -4.72 13.92 -9.79
CA LYS A 58 -5.53 14.17 -10.98
C LYS A 58 -6.99 14.43 -10.56
N LYS A 59 -7.58 15.56 -10.94
CA LYS A 59 -8.96 16.01 -10.59
C LYS A 59 -10.12 15.08 -11.02
N SER A 60 -9.86 13.86 -11.48
CA SER A 60 -10.90 12.94 -11.96
C SER A 60 -11.65 12.27 -10.80
N ARG A 61 -12.98 12.09 -10.95
CA ARG A 61 -13.86 11.44 -9.97
C ARG A 61 -13.43 10.02 -9.58
N TYR A 62 -12.70 9.33 -10.45
CA TYR A 62 -12.20 7.96 -10.24
C TYR A 62 -10.73 7.88 -9.80
N SER A 63 -10.07 9.03 -9.65
CA SER A 63 -8.64 9.13 -9.40
C SER A 63 -8.21 8.42 -8.10
N THR A 64 -9.01 8.51 -7.04
CA THR A 64 -8.71 7.86 -5.75
C THR A 64 -8.87 6.34 -5.82
N THR A 65 -9.96 5.84 -6.40
CA THR A 65 -10.18 4.39 -6.54
C THR A 65 -9.10 3.75 -7.41
N LEU A 66 -8.75 4.41 -8.52
CA LEU A 66 -7.68 3.96 -9.41
C LEU A 66 -6.30 3.98 -8.72
N ALA A 67 -6.04 4.99 -7.89
CA ALA A 67 -4.81 5.10 -7.10
C ALA A 67 -4.62 3.91 -6.15
N PHE A 68 -5.66 3.54 -5.39
CA PHE A 68 -5.59 2.38 -4.48
C PHE A 68 -5.54 1.05 -5.24
N LEU A 69 -6.24 0.93 -6.36
CA LEU A 69 -6.16 -0.26 -7.23
C LEU A 69 -4.73 -0.47 -7.75
N LEU A 70 -4.09 0.58 -8.25
CA LEU A 70 -2.71 0.52 -8.75
C LEU A 70 -1.70 0.19 -7.63
N ALA A 71 -1.89 0.75 -6.44
CA ALA A 71 -1.09 0.40 -5.28
C ALA A 71 -1.25 -1.08 -4.89
N SER A 72 -2.48 -1.61 -4.95
CA SER A 72 -2.77 -3.01 -4.65
C SER A 72 -2.14 -3.95 -5.70
N LEU A 73 -2.21 -3.60 -6.98
CA LEU A 73 -1.58 -4.34 -8.07
C LEU A 73 -0.05 -4.39 -7.91
N TRP A 74 0.55 -3.28 -7.48
CA TRP A 74 1.97 -3.23 -7.15
C TRP A 74 2.33 -4.21 -6.03
N GLU A 75 1.56 -4.25 -4.95
CA GLU A 75 1.79 -5.18 -3.84
C GLU A 75 1.63 -6.65 -4.26
N PHE A 76 0.66 -6.97 -5.10
CA PHE A 76 0.55 -8.31 -5.69
C PHE A 76 1.75 -8.66 -6.57
N LEU A 77 2.25 -7.71 -7.37
CA LEU A 77 3.45 -7.91 -8.16
C LEU A 77 4.67 -8.20 -7.28
N CYS A 78 4.87 -7.42 -6.20
CA CYS A 78 5.91 -7.66 -5.22
C CYS A 78 5.76 -9.03 -4.54
N SER A 79 4.54 -9.43 -4.18
CA SER A 79 4.26 -10.76 -3.63
C SER A 79 4.64 -11.87 -4.60
N TYR A 80 4.30 -11.72 -5.88
CA TYR A 80 4.60 -12.73 -6.90
C TYR A 80 6.11 -12.87 -7.11
N LEU A 81 6.83 -11.75 -7.24
CA LEU A 81 8.28 -11.74 -7.37
C LEU A 81 8.96 -12.33 -6.13
N ALA A 82 8.51 -11.96 -4.93
CA ALA A 82 9.02 -12.52 -3.68
C ALA A 82 8.80 -14.05 -3.61
N LEU A 83 7.64 -14.54 -4.04
CA LEU A 83 7.35 -15.97 -4.10
C LEU A 83 8.27 -16.70 -5.09
N MET A 84 8.47 -16.13 -6.30
CA MET A 84 9.36 -16.72 -7.31
C MET A 84 10.82 -16.78 -6.84
N LEU A 85 11.26 -15.82 -6.03
CA LEU A 85 12.60 -15.77 -5.45
C LEU A 85 12.74 -16.59 -4.16
N GLY A 86 11.67 -17.28 -3.71
CA GLY A 86 11.67 -18.04 -2.46
C GLY A 86 11.81 -17.16 -1.20
N TYR A 87 11.48 -15.88 -1.31
CA TYR A 87 11.67 -14.90 -0.25
C TYR A 87 10.60 -15.04 0.85
N PRO A 88 10.98 -15.17 2.14
CA PRO A 88 10.08 -15.61 3.21
C PRO A 88 8.91 -14.67 3.51
N LEU A 89 9.01 -13.40 3.09
CA LEU A 89 8.01 -12.37 3.41
C LEU A 89 7.02 -12.08 2.29
N TRP A 90 6.92 -12.97 1.28
CA TRP A 90 5.94 -12.83 0.20
C TRP A 90 4.49 -12.67 0.72
N LYS A 91 4.15 -13.35 1.83
CA LYS A 91 2.82 -13.27 2.45
C LYS A 91 2.46 -11.87 2.94
N ILE A 92 3.45 -11.07 3.34
CA ILE A 92 3.22 -9.70 3.80
C ILE A 92 2.70 -8.86 2.64
N PHE A 93 3.35 -8.93 1.48
CA PHE A 93 2.92 -8.25 0.26
C PHE A 93 1.56 -8.74 -0.23
N PHE A 94 1.29 -10.04 -0.15
CA PHE A 94 0.00 -10.61 -0.51
C PHE A 94 -1.14 -10.06 0.36
N ASN A 95 -0.94 -10.05 1.68
CA ASN A 95 -1.93 -9.56 2.63
C ASN A 95 -2.15 -8.05 2.50
N ALA A 96 -1.08 -7.29 2.24
CA ALA A 96 -1.17 -5.86 1.94
C ALA A 96 -2.05 -5.62 0.70
N GLY A 97 -1.79 -6.36 -0.38
CA GLY A 97 -2.57 -6.26 -1.63
C GLY A 97 -4.06 -6.53 -1.41
N ILE A 98 -4.40 -7.56 -0.63
CA ILE A 98 -5.80 -7.83 -0.23
C ILE A 98 -6.39 -6.65 0.54
N GLY A 99 -5.66 -6.10 1.52
CA GLY A 99 -6.08 -4.92 2.27
C GLY A 99 -6.37 -3.72 1.37
N GLY A 100 -5.50 -3.47 0.39
CA GLY A 100 -5.69 -2.43 -0.62
C GLY A 100 -6.94 -2.62 -1.47
N ILE A 101 -7.26 -3.84 -1.89
CA ILE A 101 -8.50 -4.16 -2.62
C ILE A 101 -9.74 -3.92 -1.75
N ILE A 102 -9.71 -4.32 -0.48
CA ILE A 102 -10.82 -4.08 0.47
C ILE A 102 -11.08 -2.58 0.62
N VAL A 103 -10.02 -1.78 0.83
CA VAL A 103 -10.12 -0.32 0.92
C VAL A 103 -10.67 0.28 -0.38
N THR A 104 -10.20 -0.20 -1.52
CA THR A 104 -10.69 0.22 -2.84
C THR A 104 -12.20 -0.03 -2.99
N ALA A 105 -12.68 -1.21 -2.58
CA ALA A 105 -14.09 -1.57 -2.63
C ALA A 105 -14.94 -0.68 -1.72
N LEU A 106 -14.49 -0.41 -0.48
CA LEU A 106 -15.17 0.48 0.45
C LEU A 106 -15.28 1.91 -0.08
N ILE A 107 -14.20 2.43 -0.68
CA ILE A 107 -14.20 3.76 -1.33
C ILE A 107 -15.19 3.77 -2.50
N ALA A 108 -15.16 2.76 -3.37
CA ALA A 108 -16.07 2.66 -4.50
C ALA A 108 -17.54 2.65 -4.06
N ILE A 109 -17.89 1.82 -3.07
CA ILE A 109 -19.24 1.77 -2.49
C ILE A 109 -19.64 3.16 -1.94
N GLY A 110 -18.80 3.76 -1.10
CA GLY A 110 -19.07 5.07 -0.52
C GLY A 110 -19.29 6.18 -1.55
N THR A 111 -18.55 6.15 -2.67
CA THR A 111 -18.76 7.10 -3.78
C THR A 111 -20.07 6.87 -4.53
N MET A 112 -20.53 5.62 -4.67
CA MET A 112 -21.82 5.30 -5.29
C MET A 112 -22.99 5.72 -4.40
N THR A 113 -22.91 5.51 -3.08
CA THR A 113 -23.98 5.90 -2.14
C THR A 113 -24.14 7.42 -2.11
N LYS A 114 -23.05 8.18 -2.08
CA LYS A 114 -23.07 9.65 -2.17
C LYS A 114 -23.62 10.15 -3.51
N ALA A 115 -23.30 9.47 -4.62
CA ALA A 115 -23.84 9.84 -5.93
C ALA A 115 -25.35 9.66 -6.02
N LYS A 116 -25.90 8.60 -5.40
CA LYS A 116 -27.35 8.35 -5.33
C LYS A 116 -28.08 9.37 -4.45
N ALA A 117 -27.48 9.79 -3.34
CA ALA A 117 -28.08 10.79 -2.45
C ALA A 117 -28.23 12.16 -3.13
N VAL A 118 -27.19 12.62 -3.84
CA VAL A 118 -27.25 13.90 -4.59
C VAL A 118 -28.28 13.83 -5.72
N LEU A 119 -28.42 12.69 -6.41
CA LEU A 119 -29.43 12.53 -7.45
C LEU A 119 -30.87 12.55 -6.89
N ALA A 120 -31.05 12.14 -5.62
CA ALA A 120 -32.35 12.13 -4.95
C ALA A 120 -32.76 13.52 -4.42
N GLU A 121 -31.81 14.40 -4.08
CA GLU A 121 -32.10 15.79 -3.66
C GLU A 121 -32.44 16.72 -4.83
N ILE A 122 -32.08 16.36 -6.07
CA ILE A 122 -32.35 17.17 -7.28
C ILE A 122 -33.75 16.87 -7.87
N LYS A 123 -34.47 15.88 -7.32
CA LYS A 123 -35.77 15.42 -7.82
C LYS A 123 -36.91 15.83 -6.89
#